data_AF-A0A9D0X8Z0-F1
#
_entry.id   AF-A0A9D0X8Z0-F1
#
_cell.length_a   1.000
_cell.length_b   1.000
_cell.length_c   1.000
_cell.angle_alpha   90.00
_cell.angle_beta   90.00
_cell.angle_gamma   90.00
#
_symmetry.space_group_name_H-M   'P 1'
#
loop_
_entity.id
_entity.type
_entity.pdbx_description
1 polymer ?
#
loop_
_entity_poly.entity_id
_entity_poly.type
_entity_poly.pdbx_seq_one_letter_code
_entity_poly.pdbx_strand_id
1 'polypeptide(L)'
;MTMIPMALVVTFLVQIGDANAIPAFARKYQANCALCHTSEPRLTVFGQQFKENGYQMPGSADGGETAKDILEGAQGPVSVDKISNIMAIRIRADVQRASFKEVTEEMKNQNVREQWDVDVPRIVNLFFGGTATKNLSYFMETEFNTQEGGEPAVRFERTFLIFSNLGGKQGVANLKIGKFDPSGLFSFPTHRQQINPVGPVAEGNVFPPEINRVPLLPLAFASKMFGLTKGPSYEGNEDYALLPVQPYLYNAPVQTSVSLYGRPMGFGSPFMYQIGMAVNDKVS
;
A
#
# COMPACT_ATOMS: atom_id res chain seq x y z
N MET A 1 -44.59 26.19 -13.95
CA MET A 1 -43.52 25.74 -14.85
C MET A 1 -42.66 24.75 -14.08
N THR A 2 -42.74 23.50 -14.51
CA THR A 2 -41.86 22.34 -14.22
C THR A 2 -41.38 22.12 -12.78
N MET A 3 -42.18 21.36 -12.03
CA MET A 3 -41.69 20.55 -10.91
C MET A 3 -40.84 19.41 -11.48
N ILE A 4 -39.53 19.49 -11.28
CA ILE A 4 -38.62 18.38 -11.57
C ILE A 4 -38.79 17.37 -10.43
N PRO A 5 -39.11 16.10 -10.71
CA PRO A 5 -39.52 15.16 -9.68
C PRO A 5 -38.31 14.77 -8.82
N MET A 6 -38.40 15.08 -7.54
CA MET A 6 -37.58 14.59 -6.42
C MET A 6 -37.79 13.07 -6.18
N ALA A 7 -38.03 12.30 -7.25
CA ALA A 7 -38.32 10.87 -7.23
C ALA A 7 -37.24 10.03 -7.93
N LEU A 8 -36.15 10.67 -8.38
CA LEU A 8 -35.03 10.02 -9.08
C LEU A 8 -33.78 9.88 -8.19
N VAL A 9 -33.92 10.13 -6.89
CA VAL A 9 -32.86 10.00 -5.89
C VAL A 9 -33.23 8.84 -4.97
N VAL A 10 -32.39 7.80 -4.97
CA VAL A 10 -32.40 6.62 -4.08
C VAL A 10 -33.36 5.46 -4.42
N THR A 11 -33.33 4.99 -5.67
CA THR A 11 -33.65 3.58 -5.95
C THR A 11 -32.60 2.91 -6.82
N PHE A 12 -31.32 3.22 -6.57
CA PHE A 12 -30.28 2.21 -6.76
C PHE A 12 -30.33 1.27 -5.54
N LEU A 13 -31.41 0.50 -5.45
CA LEU A 13 -31.36 -0.80 -4.78
C LEU A 13 -30.45 -1.65 -5.65
N VAL A 14 -29.13 -1.43 -5.51
CA VAL A 14 -28.16 -2.46 -5.85
C VAL A 14 -28.63 -3.64 -5.04
N GLN A 15 -29.13 -4.65 -5.73
CA GLN A 15 -29.34 -5.96 -5.17
C GLN A 15 -27.93 -6.41 -4.75
N ILE A 16 -27.55 -6.12 -3.50
CA ILE A 16 -26.32 -6.62 -2.91
C ILE A 16 -26.59 -8.12 -2.72
N GLY A 17 -26.43 -8.88 -3.80
CA GLY A 17 -26.19 -10.31 -3.69
C GLY A 17 -24.94 -10.54 -2.85
N ASP A 18 -24.68 -11.78 -2.46
CA ASP A 18 -23.50 -12.14 -1.65
C ASP A 18 -22.30 -11.32 -2.10
N ALA A 19 -21.83 -10.44 -1.21
CA ALA A 19 -20.69 -9.58 -1.44
C ALA A 19 -19.47 -10.49 -1.54
N ASN A 20 -19.27 -11.08 -2.72
CA ASN A 20 -18.10 -11.82 -3.13
C ASN A 20 -16.99 -10.79 -3.37
N ALA A 21 -16.62 -10.05 -2.32
CA ALA A 21 -15.37 -9.34 -2.23
C ALA A 21 -14.25 -10.38 -2.10
N ILE A 22 -14.12 -11.23 -3.11
CA ILE A 22 -13.09 -12.25 -3.19
C ILE A 22 -11.87 -11.51 -3.75
N PRO A 23 -10.82 -11.22 -2.95
CA PRO A 23 -9.61 -10.58 -3.47
C PRO A 23 -9.00 -11.42 -4.60
N ALA A 24 -8.20 -10.80 -5.49
CA ALA A 24 -7.63 -11.44 -6.69
C ALA A 24 -7.05 -12.85 -6.40
N PHE A 25 -6.27 -12.97 -5.33
CA PHE A 25 -5.67 -14.24 -4.90
C PHE A 25 -6.70 -15.27 -4.43
N ALA A 26 -7.76 -14.86 -3.74
CA ALA A 26 -8.81 -15.79 -3.32
C ALA A 26 -9.58 -16.35 -4.52
N ARG A 27 -9.73 -15.59 -5.63
CA ARG A 27 -10.27 -16.12 -6.90
C ARG A 27 -9.31 -17.09 -7.56
N LYS A 28 -8.02 -16.71 -7.63
CA LYS A 28 -6.96 -17.54 -8.23
C LYS A 28 -6.87 -18.92 -7.55
N TYR A 29 -6.92 -18.94 -6.22
CA TYR A 29 -6.69 -20.17 -5.45
C TYR A 29 -7.95 -20.81 -4.87
N GLN A 30 -9.14 -20.26 -5.16
CA GLN A 30 -10.42 -20.69 -4.58
C GLN A 30 -10.35 -20.81 -3.04
N ALA A 31 -9.69 -19.86 -2.40
CA ALA A 31 -9.44 -19.86 -0.97
C ALA A 31 -10.43 -18.97 -0.22
N ASN A 32 -10.87 -19.42 0.96
CA ASN A 32 -11.68 -18.60 1.86
C ASN A 32 -10.85 -17.44 2.42
N CYS A 33 -11.41 -16.23 2.50
CA CYS A 33 -10.76 -15.06 3.11
C CYS A 33 -10.18 -15.35 4.51
N ALA A 34 -10.88 -16.14 5.32
CA ALA A 34 -10.46 -16.53 6.67
C ALA A 34 -9.17 -17.38 6.70
N LEU A 35 -8.80 -18.00 5.57
CA LEU A 35 -7.54 -18.72 5.44
C LEU A 35 -6.36 -17.74 5.54
N CYS A 36 -6.47 -16.58 4.89
CA CYS A 36 -5.42 -15.57 4.85
C CYS A 36 -5.57 -14.51 5.95
N HIS A 37 -6.79 -14.19 6.39
CA HIS A 37 -7.06 -13.07 7.28
C HIS A 37 -7.78 -13.49 8.56
N THR A 38 -7.29 -13.03 9.72
CA THR A 38 -8.03 -13.13 10.99
C THR A 38 -9.13 -12.07 11.07
N SER A 39 -8.87 -10.92 10.47
CA SER A 39 -9.77 -9.77 10.30
C SER A 39 -9.09 -8.93 9.22
N GLU A 40 -9.80 -8.51 8.17
CA GLU A 40 -9.19 -7.64 7.17
C GLU A 40 -8.71 -6.36 7.88
N PRO A 41 -7.40 -6.04 7.89
CA PRO A 41 -6.35 -6.51 6.97
C PRO A 41 -5.23 -7.35 7.61
N ARG A 42 -5.40 -7.80 8.85
CA ARG A 42 -4.44 -8.61 9.62
C ARG A 42 -4.37 -10.04 9.07
N LEU A 43 -3.15 -10.49 8.81
CA LEU A 43 -2.90 -11.84 8.27
C LEU A 43 -2.89 -12.90 9.37
N THR A 44 -3.40 -14.09 9.04
CA THR A 44 -3.12 -15.33 9.76
C THR A 44 -1.65 -15.73 9.56
N VAL A 45 -1.19 -16.73 10.31
CA VAL A 45 0.13 -17.36 10.04
C VAL A 45 0.22 -17.88 8.60
N PHE A 46 -0.87 -18.44 8.09
CA PHE A 46 -0.95 -18.89 6.70
C PHE A 46 -0.85 -17.72 5.72
N GLY A 47 -1.64 -16.65 5.91
CA GLY A 47 -1.62 -15.48 5.04
C GLY A 47 -0.26 -14.79 5.02
N GLN A 48 0.44 -14.78 6.15
CA GLN A 48 1.82 -14.30 6.23
C GLN A 48 2.75 -15.17 5.39
N GLN A 49 2.69 -16.50 5.51
CA GLN A 49 3.51 -17.41 4.72
C GLN A 49 3.19 -17.34 3.22
N PHE A 50 1.92 -17.15 2.86
CA PHE A 50 1.50 -16.92 1.48
C PHE A 50 2.14 -15.64 0.90
N LYS A 51 2.10 -14.53 1.66
CA LYS A 51 2.75 -13.26 1.28
C LYS A 51 4.28 -13.40 1.20
N GLU A 52 4.88 -14.12 2.14
CA GLU A 52 6.32 -14.41 2.16
C GLU A 52 6.72 -15.22 0.92
N ASN A 53 5.96 -16.26 0.56
CA ASN A 53 6.19 -17.12 -0.60
C ASN A 53 5.87 -16.45 -1.95
N GLY A 54 5.72 -15.11 -1.97
CA GLY A 54 5.41 -14.36 -3.18
C GLY A 54 4.00 -14.59 -3.69
N TYR A 55 3.01 -14.68 -2.81
CA TYR A 55 1.61 -14.93 -3.17
C TYR A 55 1.39 -16.27 -3.86
N GLN A 56 2.22 -17.26 -3.50
CA GLN A 56 2.09 -18.66 -3.89
C GLN A 56 1.69 -19.47 -2.67
N MET A 57 0.92 -20.54 -2.89
CA MET A 57 0.55 -21.45 -1.81
C MET A 57 1.81 -21.98 -1.09
N PRO A 58 1.87 -21.98 0.24
CA PRO A 58 3.00 -22.55 0.97
C PRO A 58 3.32 -23.97 0.50
N GLY A 59 4.59 -24.23 0.21
CA GLY A 59 5.06 -25.52 -0.33
C GLY A 59 4.80 -25.73 -1.82
N SER A 60 4.26 -24.75 -2.54
CA SER A 60 4.11 -24.77 -3.98
C SER A 60 5.11 -23.84 -4.68
N ALA A 61 5.36 -24.16 -5.95
CA ALA A 61 6.08 -23.32 -6.91
C ALA A 61 5.11 -22.99 -8.06
N ASP A 62 4.05 -22.26 -7.71
CA ASP A 62 3.03 -21.86 -8.67
C ASP A 62 3.60 -20.77 -9.60
N GLY A 63 3.36 -20.93 -10.89
CA GLY A 63 3.63 -19.86 -11.81
C GLY A 63 3.42 -20.16 -13.28
N GLY A 64 3.21 -21.42 -13.63
CA GLY A 64 2.94 -21.82 -15.03
C GLY A 64 1.47 -22.01 -15.34
N GLU A 65 0.69 -22.62 -14.44
CA GLU A 65 -0.56 -23.29 -14.84
C GLU A 65 -1.73 -23.04 -13.88
N THR A 66 -1.49 -22.71 -12.60
CA THR A 66 -2.59 -22.57 -11.65
C THR A 66 -3.49 -21.39 -11.99
N ALA A 67 -4.76 -21.69 -12.28
CA ALA A 67 -5.80 -20.73 -12.61
C ALA A 67 -5.45 -19.78 -13.76
N LYS A 68 -4.60 -20.27 -14.67
CA LYS A 68 -4.25 -19.66 -15.96
C LYS A 68 -4.92 -20.46 -17.08
N ASP A 69 -5.32 -19.77 -18.14
CA ASP A 69 -5.77 -20.45 -19.37
C ASP A 69 -4.54 -20.81 -20.21
N ILE A 70 -4.51 -22.05 -20.72
CA ILE A 70 -3.46 -22.51 -21.61
C ILE A 70 -3.96 -22.38 -23.04
N LEU A 71 -3.31 -21.54 -23.83
CA LEU A 71 -3.59 -21.33 -25.24
C LEU A 71 -2.57 -22.11 -26.06
N GLU A 72 -3.04 -23.10 -26.80
CA GLU A 72 -2.20 -23.88 -27.72
C GLU A 72 -1.89 -23.06 -28.98
N GLY A 73 -0.61 -22.96 -29.35
CA GLY A 73 -0.15 -22.25 -30.53
C GLY A 73 0.90 -23.04 -31.31
N ALA A 74 1.18 -22.61 -32.54
CA ALA A 74 2.18 -23.26 -33.40
C ALA A 74 3.61 -23.23 -32.79
N GLN A 75 3.86 -22.31 -31.87
CA GLN A 75 5.12 -22.14 -31.13
C GLN A 75 5.11 -22.83 -29.75
N GLY A 76 4.04 -23.57 -29.43
CA GLY A 76 3.83 -24.24 -28.14
C GLY A 76 2.75 -23.57 -27.28
N PRO A 77 2.42 -24.17 -26.12
CA PRO A 77 1.40 -23.65 -25.21
C PRO A 77 1.86 -22.36 -24.51
N VAL A 78 0.97 -21.38 -24.42
CA VAL A 78 1.16 -20.13 -23.68
C VAL A 78 0.15 -20.05 -22.55
N SER A 79 0.60 -19.81 -21.32
CA SER A 79 -0.30 -19.62 -20.18
C SER A 79 -0.61 -18.14 -19.95
N VAL A 80 -1.89 -17.83 -19.77
CA VAL A 80 -2.39 -16.45 -19.60
C VAL A 80 -3.21 -16.36 -18.32
N ASP A 81 -2.91 -15.36 -17.48
CA ASP A 81 -3.71 -15.07 -16.30
C ASP A 81 -5.05 -14.44 -16.70
N LYS A 82 -6.13 -14.88 -16.04
CA LYS A 82 -7.39 -14.14 -16.08
C LYS A 82 -7.20 -12.82 -15.35
N ILE A 83 -7.59 -11.71 -15.97
CA ILE A 83 -7.49 -10.38 -15.35
C ILE A 83 -8.18 -10.33 -13.98
N SER A 84 -9.30 -11.05 -13.83
CA SER A 84 -9.99 -11.21 -12.56
C SER A 84 -9.11 -11.91 -11.51
N ASN A 85 -8.23 -12.84 -11.85
CA ASN A 85 -7.38 -13.52 -10.86
C ASN A 85 -6.16 -12.71 -10.42
N ILE A 86 -5.85 -11.62 -11.12
CA ILE A 86 -4.65 -10.81 -10.84
C ILE A 86 -4.96 -9.36 -10.47
N MET A 87 -6.15 -8.84 -10.79
CA MET A 87 -6.50 -7.43 -10.58
C MET A 87 -7.42 -7.20 -9.37
N ALA A 88 -7.17 -6.14 -8.60
CA ALA A 88 -8.09 -5.62 -7.61
C ALA A 88 -8.18 -4.09 -7.68
N ILE A 89 -9.30 -3.52 -7.22
CA ILE A 89 -9.54 -2.08 -7.17
C ILE A 89 -9.91 -1.71 -5.73
N ARG A 90 -9.35 -0.61 -5.22
CA ARG A 90 -9.76 0.01 -3.94
C ARG A 90 -10.19 1.44 -4.23
N ILE A 91 -11.37 1.82 -3.75
CA ILE A 91 -11.87 3.18 -3.81
C ILE A 91 -12.00 3.69 -2.37
N ARG A 92 -11.48 4.90 -2.10
CA ARG A 92 -11.65 5.59 -0.82
C ARG A 92 -12.53 6.82 -1.01
N ALA A 93 -13.51 6.92 -0.14
CA ALA A 93 -14.44 8.03 0.00
C ALA A 93 -14.33 8.53 1.44
N ASP A 94 -14.19 9.85 1.62
CA ASP A 94 -14.20 10.45 2.95
C ASP A 94 -15.55 11.17 3.14
N VAL A 95 -16.28 10.82 4.19
CA VAL A 95 -17.49 11.53 4.60
C VAL A 95 -17.23 12.05 6.00
N GLN A 96 -17.15 13.37 6.12
CA GLN A 96 -16.83 14.03 7.38
C GLN A 96 -17.82 15.14 7.68
N ARG A 97 -18.05 15.40 8.96
CA ARG A 97 -18.78 16.56 9.44
C ARG A 97 -18.00 17.13 10.61
N ALA A 98 -17.27 18.22 10.35
CA ALA A 98 -16.63 18.95 11.42
C ALA A 98 -17.69 19.66 12.27
N SER A 99 -17.50 19.65 13.58
CA SER A 99 -18.27 20.49 14.50
C SER A 99 -17.31 21.31 15.35
N PHE A 100 -17.65 22.57 15.55
CA PHE A 100 -16.84 23.56 16.23
C PHE A 100 -17.63 24.11 17.40
N LYS A 101 -16.93 24.41 18.51
CA LYS A 101 -17.57 25.02 19.68
C LYS A 101 -18.10 26.43 19.37
N GLU A 102 -17.41 27.14 18.49
CA GLU A 102 -17.77 28.47 17.99
C GLU A 102 -17.26 28.61 16.55
N VAL A 103 -18.03 29.25 15.68
CA VAL A 103 -17.64 29.57 14.30
C VAL A 103 -17.65 31.09 14.15
N THR A 104 -16.48 31.70 14.17
CA THR A 104 -16.31 33.16 14.05
C THR A 104 -16.56 33.64 12.61
N GLU A 105 -16.80 34.94 12.42
CA GLU A 105 -16.95 35.52 11.07
C GLU A 105 -15.69 35.37 10.21
N GLU A 106 -14.51 35.40 10.83
CA GLU A 106 -13.23 35.15 10.15
C GLU A 106 -13.14 33.71 9.61
N MET A 107 -13.60 32.73 10.39
CA MET A 107 -13.71 31.33 9.96
C MET A 107 -14.70 31.16 8.81
N LYS A 108 -15.84 31.86 8.84
CA LYS A 108 -16.82 31.83 7.73
C LYS A 108 -16.26 32.44 6.45
N ASN A 109 -15.49 33.53 6.56
CA ASN A 109 -14.79 34.14 5.42
C ASN A 109 -13.73 33.20 4.81
N GLN A 110 -13.20 32.27 5.60
CA GLN A 110 -12.32 31.18 5.16
C GLN A 110 -13.08 29.90 4.75
N ASN A 111 -14.40 29.99 4.52
CA ASN A 111 -15.28 28.86 4.16
C ASN A 111 -15.35 27.71 5.17
N VAL A 112 -15.01 27.94 6.44
CA VAL A 112 -15.21 26.94 7.50
C VAL A 112 -16.70 26.87 7.86
N ARG A 113 -17.31 25.70 7.68
CA ARG A 113 -18.75 25.46 7.91
C ARG A 113 -18.98 24.11 8.57
N GLU A 114 -19.99 24.03 9.44
CA GLU A 114 -20.47 22.78 10.05
C GLU A 114 -21.40 22.01 9.10
N GLN A 115 -20.89 21.62 7.93
CA GLN A 115 -21.65 20.90 6.92
C GLN A 115 -21.12 19.48 6.72
N TRP A 116 -21.94 18.64 6.11
CA TRP A 116 -21.48 17.37 5.58
C TRP A 116 -20.57 17.64 4.39
N ASP A 117 -19.35 17.13 4.49
CA ASP A 117 -18.35 17.16 3.44
C ASP A 117 -18.16 15.72 2.94
N VAL A 118 -18.38 15.53 1.63
CA VAL A 118 -18.37 14.23 0.96
C VAL A 118 -17.35 14.32 -0.16
N ASP A 119 -16.19 13.69 0.04
CA ASP A 119 -15.06 13.72 -0.88
C ASP A 119 -14.89 12.34 -1.52
N VAL A 120 -15.40 12.18 -2.75
CA VAL A 120 -15.51 10.89 -3.45
C VAL A 120 -15.20 11.00 -4.95
N PRO A 121 -14.32 10.14 -5.51
CA PRO A 121 -13.33 9.31 -4.83
C PRO A 121 -12.05 10.11 -4.57
N ARG A 122 -11.60 10.12 -3.32
CA ARG A 122 -10.37 10.83 -2.95
C ARG A 122 -9.11 10.07 -3.37
N ILE A 123 -9.18 8.74 -3.32
CA ILE A 123 -8.10 7.84 -3.72
C ILE A 123 -8.69 6.65 -4.48
N VAL A 124 -8.09 6.34 -5.63
CA VAL A 124 -8.35 5.11 -6.38
C VAL A 124 -7.05 4.33 -6.50
N ASN A 125 -7.03 3.08 -6.03
CA ASN A 125 -5.89 2.19 -6.22
C ASN A 125 -6.26 1.04 -7.15
N LEU A 126 -5.37 0.74 -8.10
CA LEU A 126 -5.40 -0.47 -8.88
C LEU A 126 -4.24 -1.36 -8.44
N PHE A 127 -4.54 -2.63 -8.23
CA PHE A 127 -3.58 -3.65 -7.83
C PHE A 127 -3.50 -4.71 -8.93
N PHE A 128 -2.29 -5.11 -9.26
CA PHE A 128 -2.00 -6.29 -10.08
C PHE A 128 -1.02 -7.17 -9.31
N GLY A 129 -1.39 -8.42 -9.05
CA GLY A 129 -0.55 -9.34 -8.31
C GLY A 129 -0.73 -10.77 -8.78
N GLY A 130 0.37 -11.46 -9.02
CA GLY A 130 0.32 -12.81 -9.56
C GLY A 130 1.70 -13.45 -9.70
N THR A 131 1.72 -14.56 -10.43
CA THR A 131 2.92 -15.36 -10.67
C THR A 131 3.22 -15.34 -12.17
N ALA A 132 4.41 -14.87 -12.57
CA ALA A 132 4.80 -14.81 -13.98
C ALA A 132 5.26 -16.18 -14.50
N THR A 133 6.05 -16.90 -13.71
CA THR A 133 6.50 -18.28 -13.97
C THR A 133 6.79 -18.97 -12.64
N LYS A 134 7.10 -20.27 -12.65
CA LYS A 134 7.43 -21.02 -11.42
C LYS A 134 8.49 -20.27 -10.63
N ASN A 135 8.22 -20.00 -9.35
CA ASN A 135 9.11 -19.27 -8.44
C ASN A 135 9.34 -17.79 -8.77
N LEU A 136 8.56 -17.18 -9.67
CA LEU A 136 8.63 -15.75 -9.97
C LEU A 136 7.25 -15.11 -9.85
N SER A 137 7.11 -14.20 -8.89
CA SER A 137 5.89 -13.45 -8.66
C SER A 137 6.11 -11.96 -8.89
N TYR A 138 5.02 -11.25 -9.17
CA TYR A 138 5.00 -9.81 -9.36
C TYR A 138 3.87 -9.16 -8.56
N PHE A 139 4.08 -7.90 -8.21
CA PHE A 139 3.05 -7.04 -7.63
C PHE A 139 3.24 -5.62 -8.12
N MET A 140 2.14 -4.98 -8.47
CA MET A 140 2.06 -3.59 -8.90
C MET A 140 0.85 -2.94 -8.24
N GLU A 141 1.04 -1.74 -7.70
CA GLU A 141 0.00 -0.88 -7.17
C GLU A 141 0.17 0.50 -7.77
N THR A 142 -0.89 0.98 -8.41
CA THR A 142 -0.99 2.36 -8.87
C THR A 142 -2.01 3.08 -8.00
N GLU A 143 -1.69 4.30 -7.60
CA GLU A 143 -2.58 5.19 -6.87
C GLU A 143 -2.87 6.42 -7.71
N PHE A 144 -4.15 6.78 -7.82
CA PHE A 144 -4.60 8.10 -8.22
C PHE A 144 -5.09 8.83 -6.97
N ASN A 145 -4.45 9.94 -6.64
CA ASN A 145 -4.69 10.69 -5.41
C ASN A 145 -4.87 12.18 -5.72
N THR A 146 -5.94 12.77 -5.20
CA THR A 146 -6.29 14.19 -5.35
C THR A 146 -5.93 15.03 -4.11
N GLN A 147 -5.27 14.44 -3.11
CA GLN A 147 -5.03 15.03 -1.79
C GLN A 147 -3.69 15.76 -1.64
N GLU A 148 -2.63 15.27 -2.28
CA GLU A 148 -1.35 15.99 -2.26
C GLU A 148 -1.57 17.32 -2.99
N GLY A 149 -1.17 18.46 -2.42
CA GLY A 149 -1.42 19.80 -2.99
C GLY A 149 -0.74 20.10 -4.33
N GLY A 150 -0.45 19.08 -5.14
CA GLY A 150 -0.05 19.16 -6.54
C GLY A 150 -1.14 18.62 -7.47
N GLU A 151 -0.84 18.60 -8.77
CA GLU A 151 -1.76 18.09 -9.80
C GLU A 151 -2.12 16.60 -9.54
N PRO A 152 -3.40 16.21 -9.68
CA PRO A 152 -3.81 14.81 -9.60
C PRO A 152 -2.97 13.95 -10.54
N ALA A 153 -2.17 13.05 -9.96
CA ALA A 153 -1.25 12.21 -10.71
C ALA A 153 -1.47 10.73 -10.42
N VAL A 154 -1.29 9.91 -11.45
CA VAL A 154 -1.15 8.46 -11.27
C VAL A 154 0.27 8.19 -10.81
N ARG A 155 0.41 7.65 -9.60
CA ARG A 155 1.70 7.26 -9.02
C ARG A 155 1.78 5.74 -8.93
N PHE A 156 2.95 5.20 -9.29
CA PHE A 156 3.28 3.82 -8.93
C PHE A 156 3.77 3.84 -7.49
N GLU A 157 2.90 3.36 -6.60
CA GLU A 157 3.24 3.19 -5.19
C GLU A 157 4.20 2.02 -5.09
N ARG A 158 3.70 0.79 -5.22
CA ARG A 158 4.54 -0.41 -5.13
C ARG A 158 4.68 -1.09 -6.47
N THR A 159 5.89 -1.51 -6.82
CA THR A 159 6.12 -2.33 -8.01
C THR A 159 7.34 -3.21 -7.76
N PHE A 160 7.16 -4.51 -7.64
CA PHE A 160 8.25 -5.41 -7.31
C PHE A 160 8.06 -6.82 -7.87
N LEU A 161 9.18 -7.51 -7.99
CA LEU A 161 9.27 -8.93 -8.29
C LEU A 161 9.71 -9.69 -7.04
N ILE A 162 9.26 -10.94 -6.92
CA ILE A 162 9.70 -11.87 -5.87
C ILE A 162 10.17 -13.15 -6.54
N PHE A 163 11.43 -13.50 -6.32
CA PHE A 163 12.00 -14.79 -6.65
C PHE A 163 11.86 -15.69 -5.43
N SER A 164 10.90 -16.61 -5.48
CA SER A 164 10.52 -17.46 -4.35
C SER A 164 11.29 -18.78 -4.33
N ASN A 165 11.22 -19.50 -3.21
CA ASN A 165 11.71 -20.88 -3.09
C ASN A 165 13.22 -21.06 -3.42
N LEU A 166 14.06 -20.07 -3.10
CA LEU A 166 15.50 -20.17 -3.31
C LEU A 166 16.09 -21.20 -2.32
N GLY A 167 16.90 -22.12 -2.84
CA GLY A 167 17.51 -23.20 -2.07
C GLY A 167 16.62 -24.43 -1.82
N GLY A 168 15.51 -24.60 -2.55
CA GLY A 168 14.72 -25.83 -2.58
C GLY A 168 13.21 -25.60 -2.49
N LYS A 169 12.42 -26.69 -2.56
CA LYS A 169 10.94 -26.63 -2.61
C LYS A 169 10.27 -25.94 -1.41
N GLN A 170 10.97 -25.81 -0.29
CA GLN A 170 10.47 -25.12 0.92
C GLN A 170 10.97 -23.67 1.03
N GLY A 171 11.87 -23.22 0.16
CA GLY A 171 12.42 -21.87 0.16
C GLY A 171 13.16 -21.48 1.43
N VAL A 172 14.47 -21.75 1.48
CA VAL A 172 15.34 -21.22 2.55
C VAL A 172 15.40 -19.68 2.48
N ALA A 173 15.23 -19.14 1.26
CA ALA A 173 15.20 -17.71 1.01
C ALA A 173 14.21 -17.34 -0.11
N ASN A 174 13.79 -16.09 -0.10
CA ASN A 174 13.07 -15.40 -1.15
C ASN A 174 13.75 -14.05 -1.36
N LEU A 175 13.88 -13.63 -2.61
CA LEU A 175 14.50 -12.37 -2.99
C LEU A 175 13.43 -11.46 -3.59
N LYS A 176 13.21 -10.29 -2.99
CA LYS A 176 12.28 -9.27 -3.47
C LYS A 176 13.05 -8.05 -3.94
N ILE A 177 12.76 -7.60 -5.16
CA ILE A 177 13.44 -6.47 -5.81
C ILE A 177 12.40 -5.54 -6.43
N GLY A 178 12.56 -4.23 -6.27
CA GLY A 178 11.73 -3.22 -6.90
C GLY A 178 11.45 -2.04 -5.99
N LYS A 179 10.34 -1.35 -6.23
CA LYS A 179 9.88 -0.22 -5.43
C LYS A 179 8.92 -0.72 -4.34
N PHE A 180 9.40 -0.80 -3.10
CA PHE A 180 8.63 -1.22 -1.93
C PHE A 180 9.32 -0.81 -0.62
N ASP A 181 8.59 -0.88 0.48
CA ASP A 181 9.12 -0.76 1.84
C ASP A 181 9.64 -2.13 2.33
N PRO A 182 10.95 -2.30 2.59
CA PRO A 182 11.48 -3.55 3.13
C PRO A 182 10.79 -3.96 4.43
N SER A 183 10.42 -3.03 5.31
CA SER A 183 9.70 -3.36 6.55
C SER A 183 8.26 -3.84 6.32
N GLY A 184 7.74 -3.79 5.09
CA GLY A 184 6.37 -4.17 4.74
C GLY A 184 6.04 -5.67 4.81
N LEU A 185 6.90 -6.54 5.36
CA LEU A 185 6.70 -8.00 5.43
C LEU A 185 5.97 -8.49 6.69
N PHE A 186 5.59 -7.60 7.62
CA PHE A 186 4.84 -7.98 8.82
C PHE A 186 3.39 -8.42 8.55
N SER A 187 2.81 -9.12 9.53
CA SER A 187 1.44 -9.65 9.56
C SER A 187 0.38 -8.54 9.76
N PHE A 188 0.78 -7.38 10.28
CA PHE A 188 -0.01 -6.17 10.28
C PHE A 188 0.40 -5.31 9.07
N PRO A 189 -0.55 -4.82 8.27
CA PRO A 189 -0.20 -3.93 7.17
C PRO A 189 0.21 -2.58 7.74
N THR A 190 1.48 -2.25 7.58
CA THR A 190 2.03 -0.92 7.85
C THR A 190 1.61 0.11 6.79
N HIS A 191 1.06 -0.37 5.66
CA HIS A 191 0.67 0.42 4.49
C HIS A 191 -0.82 0.85 4.48
N ARG A 192 -1.61 0.48 5.49
CA ARG A 192 -3.02 0.92 5.57
C ARG A 192 -3.13 2.16 6.43
N GLN A 193 -3.22 3.29 5.75
CA GLN A 193 -3.57 4.56 6.34
C GLN A 193 -5.09 4.68 6.49
N GLN A 194 -5.61 4.73 7.71
CA GLN A 194 -7.06 4.93 7.96
C GLN A 194 -7.45 6.41 8.00
N ILE A 195 -6.52 7.28 8.40
CA ILE A 195 -6.71 8.73 8.51
C ILE A 195 -5.68 9.40 7.60
N ASN A 196 -6.06 10.46 6.88
CA ASN A 196 -5.13 11.18 6.02
C ASN A 196 -3.96 11.76 6.83
N PRO A 197 -2.72 11.77 6.29
CA PRO A 197 -1.58 12.22 7.05
C PRO A 197 -1.69 13.72 7.22
N VAL A 198 -1.54 14.19 8.45
CA VAL A 198 -1.35 15.61 8.70
C VAL A 198 0.15 15.85 8.63
N GLY A 199 0.62 16.43 7.53
CA GLY A 199 2.05 16.68 7.30
C GLY A 199 2.65 17.68 8.30
N PRO A 200 3.99 17.73 8.44
CA PRO A 200 4.62 18.72 9.30
C PRO A 200 4.45 20.12 8.69
N VAL A 201 4.44 21.15 9.54
CA VAL A 201 4.62 22.54 9.09
C VAL A 201 5.73 23.11 9.97
N ALA A 202 6.78 23.61 9.34
CA ALA A 202 7.84 24.30 10.04
C ALA A 202 8.46 25.36 9.13
N GLU A 203 8.98 26.41 9.74
CA GLU A 203 9.69 27.49 9.05
C GLU A 203 11.19 27.25 9.19
N GLY A 204 11.84 26.96 8.07
CA GLY A 204 13.25 26.58 7.99
C GLY A 204 14.22 27.76 7.87
N ASN A 205 13.72 29.00 7.91
CA ASN A 205 14.51 30.21 7.63
C ASN A 205 15.43 30.62 8.79
N VAL A 206 15.32 29.96 9.95
CA VAL A 206 16.09 30.23 11.17
C VAL A 206 16.44 28.89 11.84
N PHE A 207 17.59 28.79 12.50
CA PHE A 207 17.97 27.62 13.30
C PHE A 207 17.92 27.92 14.81
N PRO A 208 17.23 27.10 15.64
CA PRO A 208 16.43 25.94 15.26
C PRO A 208 15.14 26.34 14.49
N PRO A 209 14.63 25.47 13.59
CA PRO A 209 13.42 25.78 12.83
C PRO A 209 12.23 25.95 13.77
N GLU A 210 11.34 26.89 13.46
CA GLU A 210 10.09 27.06 14.18
C GLU A 210 9.09 25.98 13.75
N ILE A 211 8.68 25.12 14.69
CA ILE A 211 7.76 24.02 14.41
C ILE A 211 6.32 24.49 14.63
N ASN A 212 5.63 24.79 13.54
CA ASN A 212 4.22 25.18 13.56
C ASN A 212 3.28 23.98 13.73
N ARG A 213 3.67 22.78 13.27
CA ARG A 213 2.86 21.57 13.40
C ARG A 213 3.70 20.30 13.45
N VAL A 214 3.51 19.52 14.53
CA VAL A 214 3.96 18.14 14.62
C VAL A 214 3.04 17.26 13.76
N PRO A 215 3.57 16.42 12.85
CA PRO A 215 2.76 15.65 11.94
C PRO A 215 2.00 14.53 12.65
N LEU A 216 0.76 14.30 12.25
CA LEU A 216 -0.02 13.13 12.63
C LEU A 216 -0.01 12.16 11.44
N LEU A 217 0.96 11.24 11.45
CA LEU A 217 1.07 10.20 10.44
C LEU A 217 0.60 8.87 11.05
N PRO A 218 -0.58 8.36 10.72
CA PRO A 218 -1.12 7.10 11.21
C PRO A 218 -0.48 5.89 10.50
N LEU A 219 0.85 5.88 10.51
CA LEU A 219 1.69 4.82 9.99
C LEU A 219 1.78 3.75 11.08
N ALA A 220 1.12 2.61 10.86
CA ALA A 220 1.07 1.51 11.81
C ALA A 220 2.48 0.93 12.02
N PHE A 221 2.91 0.85 13.28
CA PHE A 221 4.18 0.26 13.72
C PHE A 221 5.40 0.74 12.94
N ALA A 222 5.88 1.93 13.26
CA ALA A 222 7.24 2.33 12.94
C ALA A 222 7.86 2.95 14.19
N SER A 223 8.99 2.44 14.64
CA SER A 223 9.97 3.25 15.36
C SER A 223 10.44 4.31 14.38
N LYS A 224 9.64 5.37 14.23
CA LYS A 224 10.01 6.55 13.47
C LYS A 224 11.22 7.12 14.18
N MET A 225 12.38 7.04 13.56
CA MET A 225 13.48 7.88 13.97
C MET A 225 13.12 9.30 13.54
N PHE A 226 12.55 10.04 14.49
CA PHE A 226 12.50 11.49 14.45
C PHE A 226 13.91 11.96 14.81
N GLY A 227 14.76 12.09 13.80
CA GLY A 227 16.19 12.29 13.97
C GLY A 227 16.65 13.62 13.41
N LEU A 228 17.13 14.50 14.29
CA LEU A 228 18.01 15.61 13.94
C LEU A 228 19.31 15.05 13.33
N THR A 229 19.35 14.87 12.02
CA THR A 229 20.61 14.50 11.34
C THR A 229 21.11 15.70 10.54
N LYS A 230 22.30 16.19 10.88
CA LYS A 230 23.09 17.02 9.96
C LYS A 230 23.72 16.08 8.95
N GLY A 231 23.34 16.20 7.67
CA GLY A 231 24.12 15.67 6.57
C GLY A 231 25.21 16.67 6.18
N PRO A 232 26.44 16.24 5.85
CA PRO A 232 27.43 17.14 5.28
C PRO A 232 26.89 17.68 3.95
N SER A 233 26.66 18.99 3.88
CA SER A 233 26.59 19.69 2.60
C SER A 233 27.88 19.36 1.85
N TYR A 234 27.77 18.77 0.67
CA TYR A 234 28.85 18.90 -0.31
C TYR A 234 28.94 20.40 -0.60
N GLU A 235 29.94 21.04 0.01
CA GLU A 235 30.46 22.38 -0.26
C GLU A 235 29.42 23.41 -0.76
N GLY A 236 28.85 24.19 0.16
CA GLY A 236 28.51 25.59 -0.14
C GLY A 236 27.05 26.03 -0.29
N ASN A 237 26.04 25.23 0.09
CA ASN A 237 24.65 25.68 0.14
C ASN A 237 24.06 25.57 1.55
N GLU A 238 23.52 26.68 2.08
CA GLU A 238 23.06 26.84 3.46
C GLU A 238 21.66 26.25 3.76
N ASP A 239 20.98 25.62 2.81
CA ASP A 239 19.52 25.48 2.89
C ASP A 239 18.97 24.06 3.10
N TYR A 240 19.53 23.24 3.98
CA TYR A 240 18.84 21.98 4.37
C TYR A 240 18.86 21.70 5.87
N ALA A 241 17.79 22.12 6.55
CA ALA A 241 17.38 21.54 7.83
C ALA A 241 16.40 20.39 7.55
N LEU A 242 16.83 19.14 7.74
CA LEU A 242 15.89 18.02 7.79
C LEU A 242 14.94 18.25 8.98
N LEU A 243 13.63 18.27 8.71
CA LEU A 243 12.64 18.52 9.75
C LEU A 243 12.76 17.45 10.84
N PRO A 244 12.93 17.82 12.12
CA PRO A 244 13.16 16.85 13.21
C PRO A 244 12.00 15.86 13.38
N VAL A 245 10.83 16.20 12.85
CA VAL A 245 9.60 15.42 12.88
C VAL A 245 9.28 14.72 11.56
N GLN A 246 10.12 14.86 10.53
CA GLN A 246 9.96 14.10 9.30
C GLN A 246 10.38 12.65 9.56
N PRO A 247 9.52 11.67 9.25
CA PRO A 247 9.88 10.27 9.43
C PRO A 247 11.08 9.94 8.51
N TYR A 248 12.19 9.52 9.10
CA TYR A 248 13.38 9.07 8.38
C TYR A 248 13.63 7.59 8.67
N LEU A 249 13.53 6.76 7.63
CA LEU A 249 13.63 5.30 7.65
C LEU A 249 12.62 4.60 8.58
N TYR A 250 12.16 3.43 8.13
CA TYR A 250 11.00 2.67 8.65
C TYR A 250 9.64 3.31 8.31
N ASN A 251 8.94 2.68 7.36
CA ASN A 251 7.69 3.13 6.73
C ASN A 251 7.80 4.39 5.84
N ALA A 252 8.91 4.53 5.10
CA ALA A 252 8.95 5.45 3.95
C ALA A 252 8.08 4.84 2.83
N PRO A 253 7.15 5.62 2.24
CA PRO A 253 6.00 5.08 1.51
C PRO A 253 6.40 4.14 0.38
N VAL A 254 7.51 4.41 -0.30
CA VAL A 254 8.11 3.50 -1.28
C VAL A 254 9.50 3.93 -1.75
N GLN A 255 10.45 3.01 -1.68
CA GLN A 255 11.84 3.22 -2.12
C GLN A 255 12.29 2.07 -3.03
N THR A 256 13.26 2.34 -3.89
CA THR A 256 13.96 1.29 -4.65
C THR A 256 14.72 0.42 -3.66
N SER A 257 14.33 -0.84 -3.57
CA SER A 257 14.68 -1.73 -2.48
C SER A 257 15.01 -3.14 -2.97
N VAL A 258 15.82 -3.82 -2.16
CA VAL A 258 16.11 -5.25 -2.26
C VAL A 258 15.92 -5.87 -0.87
N SER A 259 15.25 -7.01 -0.78
CA SER A 259 15.05 -7.73 0.48
C SER A 259 15.25 -9.23 0.28
N LEU A 260 16.07 -9.83 1.14
CA LEU A 260 16.26 -11.27 1.26
C LEU A 260 15.62 -11.74 2.56
N TYR A 261 14.72 -12.71 2.49
CA TYR A 261 14.02 -13.20 3.67
C TYR A 261 13.57 -14.65 3.50
N GLY A 262 13.37 -15.36 4.60
CA GLY A 262 12.93 -16.74 4.54
C GLY A 262 12.77 -17.41 5.90
N ARG A 263 12.38 -18.68 5.84
CA ARG A 263 12.25 -19.56 7.01
C ARG A 263 13.17 -20.76 6.81
N PRO A 264 14.40 -20.73 7.36
CA PRO A 264 15.39 -21.80 7.13
C PRO A 264 14.92 -23.19 7.54
N MET A 265 14.00 -23.26 8.50
CA MET A 265 13.39 -24.51 8.98
C MET A 265 12.07 -24.86 8.27
N GLY A 266 11.77 -24.21 7.14
CA GLY A 266 10.59 -24.46 6.31
C GLY A 266 9.32 -23.73 6.74
N PHE A 267 8.25 -23.92 5.96
CA PHE A 267 6.92 -23.36 6.22
C PHE A 267 6.39 -23.82 7.58
N GLY A 268 5.75 -22.91 8.32
CA GLY A 268 5.28 -23.17 9.69
C GLY A 268 6.31 -22.96 10.79
N SER A 269 7.61 -22.84 10.46
CA SER A 269 8.64 -22.55 11.46
C SER A 269 8.39 -21.20 12.13
N PRO A 270 8.54 -21.05 13.46
CA PRO A 270 8.40 -19.75 14.14
C PRO A 270 9.53 -18.77 13.81
N PHE A 271 10.68 -19.27 13.32
CA PHE A 271 11.83 -18.43 13.02
C PHE A 271 11.79 -17.95 11.57
N MET A 272 11.86 -16.63 11.40
CA MET A 272 11.98 -15.95 10.12
C MET A 272 13.13 -14.95 10.21
N TYR A 273 13.94 -14.88 9.17
CA TYR A 273 14.93 -13.83 9.00
C TYR A 273 14.54 -12.94 7.83
N GLN A 274 14.96 -11.69 7.92
CA GLN A 274 14.85 -10.74 6.83
C GLN A 274 16.01 -9.75 6.90
N ILE A 275 16.59 -9.47 5.73
CA ILE A 275 17.62 -8.45 5.54
C ILE A 275 17.18 -7.62 4.33
N GLY A 276 17.03 -6.31 4.52
CA GLY A 276 16.58 -5.39 3.49
C GLY A 276 17.52 -4.20 3.33
N MET A 277 17.66 -3.74 2.09
CA MET A 277 18.34 -2.50 1.73
C MET A 277 17.37 -1.64 0.91
N ALA A 278 17.36 -0.34 1.15
CA ALA A 278 16.60 0.62 0.39
C ALA A 278 17.50 1.80 0.01
N VAL A 279 17.37 2.26 -1.23
CA VAL A 279 18.02 3.47 -1.72
C VAL A 279 17.10 4.64 -1.37
N ASN A 280 17.65 5.59 -0.61
CA ASN A 280 16.96 6.84 -0.33
C ASN A 280 17.32 7.84 -1.42
N ASP A 281 16.40 8.07 -2.35
CA ASP A 281 16.55 9.17 -3.30
C ASP A 281 16.49 10.48 -2.50
N LYS A 282 17.46 11.37 -2.72
CA LYS A 282 17.41 12.71 -2.14
C LYS A 282 16.07 13.33 -2.52
N VAL A 283 15.32 13.81 -1.54
CA VAL A 283 14.15 14.65 -1.78
C VAL A 283 14.68 15.91 -2.46
N SER A 284 14.53 16.00 -3.78
CA SER A 284 14.79 17.22 -4.55
C SER A 284 13.76 18.28 -4.24
#